data_AF-X1UIW1-F1
#
_entry.id   AF-X1UIW1-F1
#
_cell.length_a   1.000
_cell.length_b   1.000
_cell.length_c   1.000
_cell.angle_alpha   90.00
_cell.angle_beta   90.00
_cell.angle_gamma   90.00
#
_symmetry.space_group_name_H-M   'P 1'
#
loop_
_entity.id
_entity.type
_entity.pdbx_description
1 polymer ?
#
loop_
_entity_poly.entity_id
_entity_poly.type
_entity_poly.pdbx_seq_one_letter_code
_entity_poly.pdbx_strand_id
1 'polypeptide(L)' 'MSYRSDGIPSDADLMSLLKKYKAKVIELNRKNYKYVLSNNGESQELLFVAE' A
#
# COMPACT_ATOMS: atom_id res chain seq x y z
N MET A 1 -5.35 -6.01 -8.36
CA MET A 1 -6.73 -5.55 -8.07
C MET A 1 -6.71 -4.04 -8.00
N SER A 2 -7.70 -3.34 -8.57
CA SER A 2 -7.85 -1.89 -8.46
C SER A 2 -8.99 -1.60 -7.48
N TYR A 3 -8.68 -0.94 -6.36
CA TYR A 3 -9.67 -0.55 -5.37
C TYR A 3 -9.96 0.95 -5.50
N ARG A 4 -11.20 1.38 -5.24
CA ARG A 4 -11.58 2.80 -5.18
C ARG A 4 -11.26 3.32 -3.77
N SER A 5 -10.78 4.56 -3.69
CA SER A 5 -10.23 5.22 -2.48
C SER A 5 -11.06 5.08 -1.21
N ASP A 6 -12.38 4.97 -1.34
CA ASP A 6 -13.31 4.96 -0.20
C ASP A 6 -13.37 3.60 0.52
N GLY A 7 -12.63 2.60 0.02
CA GLY A 7 -12.58 1.25 0.59
C GLY A 7 -11.18 0.63 0.62
N ILE A 8 -10.10 1.41 0.46
CA ILE A 8 -8.73 0.91 0.58
C ILE A 8 -8.29 1.07 2.05
N PRO A 9 -7.92 -0.02 2.74
CA PRO A 9 -7.33 0.07 4.07
C PRO A 9 -6.06 0.92 4.04
N SER A 10 -5.76 1.64 5.12
CA SER A 10 -4.51 2.40 5.21
C SER A 10 -3.28 1.49 5.11
N ASP A 11 -2.11 2.09 4.88
CA ASP A 11 -0.81 1.40 4.97
C ASP A 11 -0.63 0.67 6.30
N ALA A 12 -1.04 1.30 7.41
CA ALA A 12 -1.02 0.70 8.73
C ALA A 12 -1.99 -0.49 8.86
N ASP A 13 -3.19 -0.39 8.29
CA ASP A 13 -4.18 -1.47 8.32
C ASP A 13 -3.70 -2.68 7.50
N LEU A 14 -3.13 -2.43 6.32
CA LEU A 14 -2.54 -3.47 5.47
C LEU A 14 -1.38 -4.17 6.17
N MET A 15 -0.50 -3.41 6.84
CA MET A 15 0.60 -3.97 7.63
C MET A 15 0.10 -4.85 8.77
N SER A 16 -0.92 -4.39 9.50
CA SER A 16 -1.54 -5.12 10.60
C SER A 16 -2.18 -6.43 10.11
N LEU A 17 -2.90 -6.35 8.98
CA LEU A 17 -3.51 -7.51 8.34
C LEU A 17 -2.46 -8.54 7.92
N LEU A 18 -1.38 -8.11 7.25
CA LEU A 18 -0.32 -9.01 6.82
C LEU A 18 0.37 -9.69 8.01
N LYS A 19 0.64 -8.95 9.10
CA LYS A 19 1.25 -9.49 10.32
C LYS A 19 0.38 -10.51 11.04
N LYS A 20 -0.95 -10.45 10.87
CA LYS A 20 -1.87 -11.45 11.41
C LYS A 20 -1.66 -12.84 10.79
N TYR A 21 -1.27 -12.89 9.51
CA TYR A 21 -1.18 -14.15 8.76
C TYR A 21 0.26 -14.59 8.48
N LYS A 22 1.23 -13.67 8.54
CA LYS A 22 2.64 -13.90 8.20
C LYS A 22 3.53 -13.41 9.32
N ALA A 23 4.51 -14.24 9.71
CA ALA A 23 5.37 -13.97 10.85
C ALA A 23 6.33 -12.80 10.57
N LYS A 24 6.70 -12.62 9.30
CA LYS A 24 7.63 -11.57 8.87
C LYS A 24 6.97 -10.75 7.78
N VAL A 25 6.79 -9.46 8.03
CA VAL A 25 6.29 -8.49 7.05
C VAL A 25 7.26 -7.32 7.02
N ILE A 26 7.79 -7.01 5.83
CA ILE A 26 8.72 -5.91 5.60
C ILE A 26 8.09 -4.95 4.59
N GLU A 27 8.10 -3.67 4.94
CA GLU A 27 7.87 -2.59 3.98
C GLU A 27 9.19 -2.26 3.28
N LEU A 28 9.23 -2.39 1.96
CA LEU A 28 10.46 -2.17 1.18
C LEU A 28 10.52 -0.78 0.54
N ASN A 29 9.38 -0.14 0.29
CA ASN A 29 9.38 1.12 -0.42
C ASN A 29 8.10 1.92 -0.22
N ARG A 30 8.28 3.20 0.09
CA ARG A 30 7.25 4.23 -0.04
C ARG A 30 7.78 5.32 -0.96
N LYS A 31 7.18 5.45 -2.14
CA LYS A 31 7.56 6.49 -3.11
C LYS A 31 6.35 7.30 -3.52
N ASN A 32 6.54 8.60 -3.58
CA ASN A 32 5.60 9.49 -4.25
C ASN A 32 5.76 9.22 -5.75
N TYR A 33 4.74 8.62 -6.35
CA TYR A 33 4.75 8.25 -7.75
C TYR A 33 3.62 8.97 -8.44
N LYS A 34 3.94 9.90 -9.35
CA LYS A 34 2.93 10.61 -10.14
C LYS A 34 2.53 9.75 -11.32
N TYR A 35 1.41 9.03 -11.18
CA TYR A 35 0.78 8.37 -12.32
C TYR A 35 0.36 9.41 -13.35
N VAL A 36 0.77 9.23 -14.62
CA VAL A 36 0.51 10.18 -15.73
C VAL A 36 -0.99 10.44 -15.93
N LEU A 37 -1.84 9.49 -15.56
CA LEU A 37 -3.29 9.56 -15.66
C LEU A 37 -3.98 9.95 -14.34
N SER A 38 -3.23 10.18 -13.27
CA SER A 38 -3.80 10.61 -12.00
C SER A 38 -3.99 12.13 -12.00
N ASN A 39 -5.25 12.57 -11.91
CA ASN A 39 -5.57 13.97 -11.64
C ASN A 39 -5.29 14.36 -10.17
N ASN A 40 -5.02 13.39 -9.29
CA ASN A 40 -4.59 13.62 -7.92
C ASN A 40 -3.06 13.51 -7.84
N GLY A 41 -2.40 14.64 -7.56
CA GLY A 41 -0.93 14.74 -7.47
C GLY A 41 -0.29 13.98 -6.30
N GLU A 42 -1.10 13.40 -5.40
CA GLU A 42 -0.66 12.71 -4.18
C GLU A 42 -0.68 11.18 -4.30
N SER A 43 -0.41 10.63 -5.49
CA SER A 43 -0.30 9.19 -5.66
C SER A 43 0.98 8.66 -4.98
N GLN A 44 0.82 7.60 -4.17
CA GLN A 44 1.91 6.92 -3.48
C GLN A 44 1.91 5.44 -3.85
N GLU A 45 3.10 4.89 -4.08
CA GLU A 45 3.32 3.44 -4.21
C GLU A 45 3.93 2.87 -2.93
N LEU A 46 3.43 1.70 -2.54
CA LEU A 46 3.83 0.96 -1.35
C LEU A 46 4.10 -0.51 -1.72
N LEU A 47 5.19 -1.08 -1.23
CA LEU A 47 5.55 -2.50 -1.43
C LEU A 47 5.73 -3.21 -0.08
N PHE A 48 4.92 -4.24 0.15
CA PHE A 48 5.06 -5.16 1.28
C PHE A 48 5.55 -6.53 0.80
N VAL A 49 6.49 -7.12 1.53
CA VAL A 49 6.92 -8.51 1.37
C VAL A 49 6.63 -9.26 2.67
N ALA A 50 5.90 -10.36 2.58
CA ALA A 50 5.47 -11.15 3.73
C ALA A 50 5.82 -12.63 3.53
N GLU A 51 6.49 -13.23 4.52
CA GLU A 51 6.97 -14.63 4.53
C GLU A 51 6.21 -15.48 5.55
#